data_AF-A0A8W8NQ46-F1
#
_entry.id   AF-A0A8W8NQ46-F1
#
_cell.length_a   1.000
_cell.length_b   1.000
_cell.length_c   1.000
_cell.angle_alpha   90.00
_cell.angle_beta   90.00
_cell.angle_gamma   90.00
#
_symmetry.space_group_name_H-M   'P 1'
#
loop_
_entity.id
_entity.type
_entity.pdbx_description
1 polymer ?
#
loop_
_entity_poly.entity_id
_entity_poly.type
_entity_poly.pdbx_seq_one_letter_code
_entity_poly.pdbx_strand_id
1 'polypeptide(L)'
;LRCTYPVSERGGWTSDGLVVEKGNRMRAQQGLKLALVCVSGAAVLWLWVSWSRSLNDPTTLTMKSQPCGNITTGLSRIESVSSLLPKRSPKFKNQECAVPNQVRKLSNKEKHLKSRCVENFKRDHARGAGEFWKGETQYIRHKHHRYLTSQSLVLDIGGNKGEDADAMIQAYHPGIYVILEPISSLFTLLVEKFKSNENVVLYNFGLAAKDSKFYVNVLGHGGDATSVFEGNKGGNCELKVFNTTNFIYRLGVPCLDIDLITINCEGCEFEILETLISSGLISKFRHVQFATHPLLSHLEKPVQRYCEIQERLARTHVIDYQFKFCWETWKRKDIS
;
A
#
# COMPACT_ATOMS: atom_id res chain seq x y z
N LEU A 1 7.53 -8.06 22.91
CA LEU A 1 8.32 -8.72 21.83
C LEU A 1 8.37 -7.74 20.67
N ARG A 2 9.49 -7.02 20.50
CA ARG A 2 9.72 -6.14 19.34
C ARG A 2 10.02 -7.06 18.14
N CYS A 3 9.16 -7.07 17.12
CA CYS A 3 9.48 -7.72 15.86
C CYS A 3 10.24 -6.71 15.00
N THR A 4 11.53 -6.94 14.80
CA THR A 4 12.35 -6.25 13.80
C THR A 4 12.21 -6.98 12.47
N TYR A 5 11.86 -6.25 11.41
CA TYR A 5 11.82 -6.77 10.04
C TYR A 5 13.26 -6.99 9.52
N PRO A 6 13.58 -8.14 8.90
CA PRO A 6 14.85 -8.31 8.21
C PRO A 6 14.80 -7.62 6.84
N VAL A 7 15.72 -6.68 6.64
CA VAL A 7 16.01 -6.09 5.33
C VAL A 7 16.84 -7.12 4.55
N SER A 8 16.30 -7.69 3.47
CA SER A 8 17.07 -8.57 2.59
C SER A 8 17.93 -7.73 1.63
N GLU A 9 19.24 -7.93 1.69
CA GLU A 9 20.21 -7.31 0.78
C GLU A 9 20.06 -7.82 -0.66
N ARG A 10 20.04 -6.86 -1.58
CA ARG A 10 20.22 -6.92 -3.05
C ARG A 10 20.68 -8.26 -3.65
N GLY A 11 19.80 -8.86 -4.48
CA GLY A 11 20.16 -9.80 -5.55
C GLY A 11 19.96 -9.15 -6.92
N GLY A 12 21.05 -8.68 -7.53
CA GLY A 12 21.05 -8.15 -8.89
C GLY A 12 20.96 -9.27 -9.92
N TRP A 13 20.05 -9.12 -10.88
CA TRP A 13 19.98 -9.95 -12.08
C TRP A 13 21.06 -9.49 -13.08
N THR A 14 21.88 -10.42 -13.56
CA THR A 14 22.62 -10.26 -14.81
C THR A 14 22.25 -11.40 -15.73
N SER A 15 22.00 -11.05 -16.99
CA SER A 15 21.63 -11.95 -18.07
C SER A 15 22.84 -12.64 -18.69
N ASP A 16 22.53 -13.71 -19.40
CA ASP A 16 23.31 -14.34 -20.47
C ASP A 16 24.31 -15.43 -20.06
N GLY A 17 23.89 -16.67 -20.29
CA GLY A 17 24.78 -17.79 -20.50
C GLY A 17 25.15 -17.91 -21.98
N LEU A 18 26.39 -18.32 -22.26
CA LEU A 18 26.74 -19.35 -23.24
C LEU A 18 28.25 -19.63 -23.16
N VAL A 19 28.60 -20.81 -23.67
CA VAL A 19 29.70 -21.70 -23.26
C VAL A 19 30.91 -21.58 -24.21
N VAL A 20 32.09 -22.06 -23.76
CA VAL A 20 33.17 -22.75 -24.51
C VAL A 20 34.49 -21.99 -24.79
N GLU A 21 35.54 -22.53 -24.13
CA GLU A 21 36.95 -22.81 -24.51
C GLU A 21 38.08 -21.79 -24.71
N LYS A 22 39.24 -22.32 -24.29
CA LYS A 22 40.62 -21.83 -24.26
C LYS A 22 41.22 -21.56 -25.64
N GLY A 23 42.14 -20.61 -25.74
CA GLY A 23 43.04 -20.47 -26.89
C GLY A 23 44.07 -19.37 -26.72
N ASN A 24 45.26 -19.56 -27.27
CA ASN A 24 46.53 -18.99 -26.83
C ASN A 24 47.10 -17.96 -27.85
N ARG A 25 48.05 -17.11 -27.39
CA ARG A 25 49.14 -16.39 -28.12
C ARG A 25 48.91 -15.03 -28.84
N MET A 26 49.63 -14.04 -28.27
CA MET A 26 50.65 -13.12 -28.85
C MET A 26 50.43 -12.39 -30.19
N ARG A 27 50.47 -11.04 -30.18
CA ARG A 27 51.65 -10.16 -30.50
C ARG A 27 51.24 -8.67 -30.64
N ALA A 28 52.02 -7.79 -29.99
CA ALA A 28 52.61 -6.50 -30.45
C ALA A 28 51.70 -5.45 -31.16
N GLN A 29 51.79 -4.12 -30.95
CA GLN A 29 52.95 -3.26 -30.71
C GLN A 29 52.49 -1.80 -30.42
N GLN A 30 53.33 -1.01 -29.73
CA GLN A 30 53.44 0.47 -29.70
C GLN A 30 52.28 1.26 -29.04
N GLY A 31 52.45 2.22 -28.12
CA GLY A 31 53.62 2.89 -27.55
C GLY A 31 53.25 4.33 -27.21
N LEU A 32 53.33 4.76 -25.94
CA LEU A 32 53.63 6.15 -25.59
C LEU A 32 54.19 6.24 -24.16
N LYS A 33 55.32 6.93 -24.03
CA LYS A 33 56.19 7.01 -22.85
C LYS A 33 55.65 8.00 -21.82
N LEU A 34 55.79 7.64 -20.54
CA LEU A 34 55.75 8.56 -19.40
C LEU A 34 56.90 9.57 -19.48
N ALA A 35 56.58 10.85 -19.29
CA ALA A 35 57.54 11.86 -18.86
C ALA A 35 57.18 12.28 -17.42
N LEU A 36 58.08 12.00 -16.47
CA LEU A 36 58.06 12.57 -15.13
C LEU A 36 58.46 14.04 -15.24
N VAL A 37 57.62 14.94 -14.74
CA VAL A 37 58.03 16.32 -14.40
C VAL A 37 57.83 16.48 -12.90
N CYS A 38 58.95 16.59 -12.18
CA CYS A 38 58.97 17.01 -10.79
C CYS A 38 58.55 18.48 -10.71
N VAL A 39 57.42 18.76 -10.07
CA VAL A 39 57.08 20.12 -9.63
C VAL A 39 57.10 20.16 -8.10
N SER A 40 57.81 21.17 -7.62
CA SER A 40 58.20 21.45 -6.24
C SER A 40 57.02 21.53 -5.25
N GLY A 41 57.30 21.15 -4.00
CA GLY A 41 56.37 20.98 -2.88
C GLY A 41 55.68 22.23 -2.32
N ALA A 42 55.46 23.27 -3.13
CA ALA A 42 54.65 24.43 -2.74
C ALA A 42 53.21 24.40 -3.28
N ALA A 43 52.93 23.59 -4.32
CA ALA A 43 51.59 23.47 -4.91
C ALA A 43 50.69 22.42 -4.23
N VAL A 44 51.29 21.47 -3.49
CA VAL A 44 50.55 20.41 -2.79
C VAL A 44 49.84 20.94 -1.53
N LEU A 45 50.36 22.03 -0.93
CA LEU A 45 49.71 22.66 0.23
C LEU A 45 48.47 23.50 -0.14
N TRP A 46 48.38 24.02 -1.37
CA TRP A 46 47.19 24.78 -1.81
C TRP A 46 46.03 23.88 -2.22
N LEU A 47 46.31 22.69 -2.76
CA LEU A 47 45.28 21.70 -3.11
C LEU A 47 44.77 20.93 -1.88
N TRP A 48 45.60 20.70 -0.85
CA TRP A 48 45.10 20.16 0.42
C TRP A 48 44.25 21.16 1.20
N VAL A 49 44.57 22.47 1.15
CA VAL A 49 43.77 23.50 1.82
C VAL A 49 42.47 23.82 1.07
N SER A 50 42.39 23.62 -0.25
CA SER A 50 41.10 23.75 -0.98
C SER A 50 40.21 22.51 -0.84
N TRP A 51 40.79 21.31 -0.72
CA TRP A 51 40.03 20.08 -0.45
C TRP A 51 39.59 19.96 1.02
N SER A 52 40.41 20.43 1.97
CA SER A 52 40.01 20.50 3.39
C SER A 52 39.06 21.66 3.71
N ARG A 53 38.93 22.65 2.82
CA ARG A 53 37.88 23.70 2.89
C ARG A 53 36.59 23.31 2.19
N SER A 54 36.59 22.27 1.34
CA SER A 54 35.36 21.71 0.75
C SER A 54 34.70 20.63 1.63
N LEU A 55 35.37 20.16 2.68
CA LEU A 55 34.89 19.10 3.58
C LEU A 55 34.44 19.61 4.97
N ASN A 56 34.36 20.94 5.14
CA ASN A 56 33.95 21.57 6.40
C ASN A 56 32.85 22.63 6.21
N ASP A 57 32.06 22.52 5.13
CA ASP A 57 30.78 23.22 5.07
C ASP A 57 29.69 22.28 5.62
N PRO A 58 29.20 22.48 6.85
CA PRO A 58 27.98 21.82 7.32
C PRO A 58 26.77 22.54 6.69
N THR A 59 26.79 22.75 5.37
CA THR A 59 25.55 22.65 4.62
C THR A 59 25.22 21.17 4.60
N THR A 60 24.68 20.70 5.73
CA THR A 60 23.54 19.81 5.64
C THR A 60 22.68 20.37 4.52
N LEU A 61 22.72 19.72 3.36
CA LEU A 61 21.55 19.59 2.51
C LEU A 61 20.50 18.96 3.42
N THR A 62 19.94 19.79 4.29
CA THR A 62 18.57 19.69 4.71
C THR A 62 17.83 19.77 3.38
N MET A 63 17.67 18.61 2.73
CA MET A 63 16.48 18.39 1.94
C MET A 63 15.39 18.82 2.90
N LYS A 64 14.86 20.04 2.69
CA LYS A 64 13.71 20.53 3.43
C LYS A 64 12.74 19.37 3.39
N SER A 65 12.45 18.77 4.55
CA SER A 65 11.51 17.67 4.64
C SER A 65 10.27 18.14 3.90
N GLN A 66 9.97 17.55 2.73
CA GLN A 66 8.77 17.92 2.01
C GLN A 66 7.62 17.77 3.01
N PRO A 67 6.80 18.82 3.23
CA PRO A 67 5.78 18.76 4.25
C PRO A 67 4.84 17.60 3.92
N CYS A 68 4.77 16.65 4.84
CA CYS A 68 4.14 15.35 4.66
C CYS A 68 2.61 15.42 4.38
N GLY A 69 1.98 16.60 4.53
CA GLY A 69 0.54 16.80 4.37
C GLY A 69 0.07 17.93 3.45
N ASN A 70 0.96 18.80 2.96
CA ASN A 70 0.55 20.03 2.26
C ASN A 70 0.80 19.95 0.75
N ILE A 71 0.10 19.03 0.08
CA ILE A 71 -0.05 19.08 -1.38
C ILE A 71 -1.36 19.80 -1.73
N THR A 72 -1.23 20.87 -2.53
CA THR A 72 -2.34 21.71 -3.04
C THR A 72 -2.94 21.21 -4.36
N THR A 73 -2.56 20.03 -4.85
CA THR A 73 -3.13 19.43 -6.07
C THR A 73 -4.63 19.18 -5.92
N GLY A 74 -5.39 19.29 -7.01
CA GLY A 74 -6.83 18.97 -7.01
C GLY A 74 -7.15 17.58 -6.46
N LEU A 75 -6.27 16.60 -6.66
CA LEU A 75 -6.40 15.20 -6.20
C LEU A 75 -6.41 15.01 -4.68
N SER A 76 -6.19 16.07 -3.88
CA SER A 76 -6.31 16.03 -2.40
C SER A 76 -7.68 16.47 -1.87
N ARG A 77 -8.65 16.73 -2.77
CA ARG A 77 -10.00 17.21 -2.44
C ARG A 77 -11.05 16.18 -2.82
N ILE A 78 -12.06 15.99 -1.97
CA ILE A 78 -13.16 15.04 -2.26
C ILE A 78 -13.98 15.45 -3.49
N GLU A 79 -14.02 16.73 -3.83
CA GLU A 79 -14.67 17.27 -5.02
C GLU A 79 -13.96 16.86 -6.32
N SER A 80 -12.68 16.47 -6.27
CA SER A 80 -11.94 15.95 -7.42
C SER A 80 -12.30 14.52 -7.79
N VAL A 81 -13.03 13.82 -6.90
CA VAL A 81 -13.48 12.46 -7.15
C VAL A 81 -14.57 12.48 -8.21
N SER A 82 -14.20 12.01 -9.39
CA SER A 82 -15.11 11.84 -10.52
C SER A 82 -15.69 10.43 -10.50
N SER A 83 -16.97 10.32 -10.86
CA SER A 83 -17.60 9.00 -11.00
C SER A 83 -16.89 8.18 -12.07
N LEU A 84 -16.65 6.90 -11.78
CA LEU A 84 -16.08 5.94 -12.72
C LEU A 84 -17.14 5.27 -13.60
N LEU A 85 -18.43 5.55 -13.37
CA LEU A 85 -19.54 5.03 -14.18
C LEU A 85 -19.37 5.24 -15.69
N PRO A 86 -18.91 6.40 -16.20
CA PRO A 86 -18.70 6.60 -17.63
C PRO A 86 -17.59 5.73 -18.21
N LYS A 87 -16.56 5.40 -17.41
CA LYS A 87 -15.42 4.57 -17.82
C LYS A 87 -15.70 3.07 -17.78
N ARG A 88 -16.81 2.65 -17.17
CA ARG A 88 -17.16 1.23 -17.00
C ARG A 88 -18.06 0.72 -18.11
N SER A 89 -17.76 -0.48 -18.61
CA SER A 89 -18.60 -1.18 -19.58
C SER A 89 -20.02 -1.43 -19.00
N PRO A 90 -21.09 -1.32 -19.81
CA PRO A 90 -22.47 -1.48 -19.35
C PRO A 90 -22.74 -2.78 -18.58
N LYS A 91 -22.05 -3.87 -18.90
CA LYS A 91 -22.24 -5.17 -18.22
C LYS A 91 -21.80 -5.20 -16.75
N PHE A 92 -20.99 -4.23 -16.32
CA PHE A 92 -20.58 -4.05 -14.91
C PHE A 92 -21.35 -2.94 -14.19
N LYS A 93 -22.28 -2.28 -14.91
CA LYS A 93 -23.22 -1.34 -14.30
C LYS A 93 -24.36 -2.14 -13.70
N ASN A 94 -24.64 -1.90 -12.43
CA ASN A 94 -25.80 -2.47 -11.79
C ASN A 94 -27.03 -1.64 -12.19
N GLN A 95 -28.07 -2.30 -12.74
CA GLN A 95 -29.35 -1.64 -13.01
C GLN A 95 -30.00 -1.14 -11.73
N GLU A 96 -29.77 -1.84 -10.62
CA GLU A 96 -30.17 -1.41 -9.28
C GLU A 96 -28.99 -0.77 -8.54
N CYS A 97 -28.99 0.57 -8.56
CA CYS A 97 -28.08 1.37 -7.73
C CYS A 97 -28.38 1.27 -6.22
N ALA A 98 -29.38 0.49 -5.83
CA ALA A 98 -29.78 0.30 -4.45
C ALA A 98 -28.68 -0.43 -3.67
N VAL A 99 -28.51 -0.01 -2.41
CA VAL A 99 -27.60 -0.63 -1.46
C VAL A 99 -28.46 -1.32 -0.40
N PRO A 100 -28.35 -2.64 -0.21
CA PRO A 100 -29.14 -3.35 0.78
C PRO A 100 -28.88 -2.80 2.19
N ASN A 101 -29.93 -2.56 2.97
CA ASN A 101 -29.76 -2.18 4.37
C ASN A 101 -29.27 -3.40 5.18
N GLN A 102 -28.02 -3.37 5.61
CA GLN A 102 -27.37 -4.48 6.33
C GLN A 102 -27.09 -4.19 7.82
N VAL A 103 -27.74 -3.17 8.41
CA VAL A 103 -27.61 -2.82 9.83
C VAL A 103 -28.36 -3.80 10.73
N ARG A 104 -28.06 -5.10 10.61
CA ARG A 104 -28.58 -6.14 11.51
C ARG A 104 -27.57 -6.39 12.63
N LYS A 105 -28.06 -6.43 13.87
CA LYS A 105 -27.27 -6.85 15.04
C LYS A 105 -26.74 -8.28 14.84
N LEU A 106 -25.68 -8.65 15.57
CA LEU A 106 -25.21 -10.04 15.60
C LEU A 106 -26.26 -10.95 16.26
N SER A 107 -26.52 -12.10 15.64
CA SER A 107 -27.26 -13.22 16.21
C SER A 107 -26.50 -13.85 17.39
N ASN A 108 -27.18 -14.68 18.19
CA ASN A 108 -26.52 -15.36 19.31
C ASN A 108 -25.38 -16.29 18.84
N LYS A 109 -25.55 -16.93 17.67
CA LYS A 109 -24.50 -17.75 17.04
C LYS A 109 -23.29 -16.89 16.67
N GLU A 110 -23.49 -15.79 15.94
CA GLU A 110 -22.41 -14.86 15.55
C GLU A 110 -21.72 -14.25 16.78
N LYS A 111 -22.47 -13.90 17.84
CA LYS A 111 -21.88 -13.44 19.11
C LYS A 111 -20.97 -14.50 19.74
N HIS A 112 -21.40 -15.76 19.76
CA HIS A 112 -20.58 -16.87 20.28
C HIS A 112 -19.32 -17.07 19.43
N LEU A 113 -19.43 -17.03 18.10
CA LEU A 113 -18.30 -17.14 17.18
C LEU A 113 -17.31 -15.98 17.35
N LYS A 114 -17.81 -14.74 17.47
CA LYS A 114 -17.01 -13.56 17.80
C LYS A 114 -16.25 -13.75 19.11
N SER A 115 -16.89 -14.20 20.19
CA SER A 115 -16.22 -14.43 21.48
C SER A 115 -15.10 -15.45 21.36
N ARG A 116 -15.35 -16.59 20.70
CA ARG A 116 -14.29 -17.59 20.45
C ARG A 116 -13.14 -17.05 19.59
N CYS A 117 -13.43 -16.19 18.61
CA CYS A 117 -12.40 -15.54 17.81
C CYS A 117 -11.50 -14.65 18.68
N VAL A 118 -12.08 -13.87 19.60
CA VAL A 118 -11.34 -13.00 20.53
C VAL A 118 -10.49 -13.83 21.50
N GLU A 119 -11.06 -14.89 22.08
CA GLU A 119 -10.35 -15.79 23.01
C GLU A 119 -9.12 -16.45 22.36
N ASN A 120 -9.21 -16.79 21.08
CA ASN A 120 -8.15 -17.48 20.34
C ASN A 120 -7.11 -16.53 19.71
N PHE A 121 -7.24 -15.21 19.87
CA PHE A 121 -6.41 -14.20 19.20
C PHE A 121 -4.91 -14.51 19.23
N LYS A 122 -4.33 -14.73 20.42
CA LYS A 122 -2.88 -14.94 20.57
C LYS A 122 -2.38 -16.10 19.70
N ARG A 123 -3.10 -17.23 19.72
CA ARG A 123 -2.75 -18.43 18.96
C ARG A 123 -2.95 -18.22 17.47
N ASP A 124 -4.10 -17.68 17.09
CA ASP A 124 -4.48 -17.53 15.69
C ASP A 124 -3.64 -16.48 14.97
N HIS A 125 -3.31 -15.37 15.63
CA HIS A 125 -2.39 -14.35 15.11
C HIS A 125 -0.97 -14.89 14.97
N ALA A 126 -0.45 -15.61 15.98
CA ALA A 126 0.88 -16.20 15.90
C ALA A 126 1.01 -17.21 14.74
N ARG A 127 -0.01 -18.07 14.56
CA ARG A 127 -0.07 -19.00 13.43
C ARG A 127 -0.18 -18.27 12.09
N GLY A 128 -1.14 -17.34 11.97
CA GLY A 128 -1.38 -16.58 10.74
C GLY A 128 -0.15 -15.80 10.29
N ALA A 129 0.46 -15.03 11.20
CA ALA A 129 1.69 -14.30 10.91
C ALA A 129 2.86 -15.26 10.60
N GLY A 130 3.02 -16.34 11.36
CA GLY A 130 4.08 -17.32 11.15
C GLY A 130 4.00 -18.01 9.80
N GLU A 131 2.80 -18.30 9.30
CA GLU A 131 2.58 -18.88 7.98
C GLU A 131 2.72 -17.83 6.86
N PHE A 132 2.16 -16.63 7.04
CA PHE A 132 2.19 -15.58 6.02
C PHE A 132 3.61 -15.13 5.68
N TRP A 133 4.46 -14.94 6.70
CA TRP A 133 5.85 -14.50 6.52
C TRP A 133 6.82 -15.66 6.24
N LYS A 134 6.33 -16.88 6.04
CA LYS A 134 7.16 -18.04 5.75
C LYS A 134 7.53 -18.08 4.27
N GLY A 135 8.80 -17.84 3.97
CA GLY A 135 9.37 -17.92 2.63
C GLY A 135 8.73 -16.88 1.71
N GLU A 136 8.01 -17.36 0.69
CA GLU A 136 7.37 -16.53 -0.35
C GLU A 136 5.85 -16.45 -0.19
N THR A 137 5.31 -16.93 0.93
CA THR A 137 3.85 -17.06 1.14
C THR A 137 3.14 -15.71 1.09
N GLN A 138 3.79 -14.63 1.55
CA GLN A 138 3.28 -13.25 1.52
C GLN A 138 2.90 -12.77 0.11
N TYR A 139 3.51 -13.33 -0.94
CA TYR A 139 3.20 -12.94 -2.33
C TYR A 139 1.85 -13.48 -2.81
N ILE A 140 1.14 -14.28 -2.00
CA ILE A 140 -0.25 -14.65 -2.27
C ILE A 140 -1.14 -13.41 -2.45
N ARG A 141 -0.88 -12.31 -1.72
CA ARG A 141 -1.59 -11.02 -1.83
C ARG A 141 -1.47 -10.35 -3.20
N HIS A 142 -0.51 -10.80 -4.02
CA HIS A 142 -0.35 -10.39 -5.41
C HIS A 142 -0.86 -11.47 -6.35
N LYS A 143 -0.56 -12.74 -6.07
CA LYS A 143 -0.70 -13.83 -7.06
C LYS A 143 -2.06 -14.54 -7.05
N HIS A 144 -2.90 -14.28 -6.05
CA HIS A 144 -4.20 -14.95 -5.89
C HIS A 144 -5.27 -14.42 -6.87
N HIS A 145 -5.14 -13.19 -7.36
CA HIS A 145 -6.20 -12.46 -8.07
C HIS A 145 -6.35 -12.77 -9.57
N ARG A 146 -6.26 -14.05 -9.96
CA ARG A 146 -6.34 -14.49 -11.38
C ARG A 146 -7.66 -14.18 -12.09
N TYR A 147 -8.68 -13.74 -11.36
CA TYR A 147 -9.96 -13.29 -11.89
C TYR A 147 -9.92 -11.84 -12.42
N LEU A 148 -8.86 -11.08 -12.15
CA LEU A 148 -8.72 -9.72 -12.64
C LEU A 148 -8.35 -9.72 -14.13
N THR A 149 -8.91 -8.76 -14.86
CA THR A 149 -8.69 -8.58 -16.31
C THR A 149 -8.63 -7.10 -16.66
N SER A 150 -8.38 -6.76 -17.93
CA SER A 150 -8.49 -5.40 -18.46
C SER A 150 -9.86 -4.75 -18.35
N GLN A 151 -10.86 -5.48 -17.84
CA GLN A 151 -12.18 -4.95 -17.54
C GLN A 151 -12.41 -4.77 -16.04
N SER A 152 -11.43 -5.02 -15.20
CA SER A 152 -11.56 -4.95 -13.75
C SER A 152 -11.29 -3.54 -13.20
N LEU A 153 -11.94 -3.22 -12.08
CA LEU A 153 -11.68 -2.05 -11.25
C LEU A 153 -11.14 -2.51 -9.91
N VAL A 154 -9.96 -2.04 -9.59
CA VAL A 154 -9.30 -2.28 -8.32
C VAL A 154 -9.24 -0.98 -7.52
N LEU A 155 -9.60 -1.04 -6.25
CA LEU A 155 -9.36 0.03 -5.27
C LEU A 155 -8.26 -0.44 -4.32
N ASP A 156 -7.20 0.34 -4.22
CA ASP A 156 -6.03 0.09 -3.38
C ASP A 156 -5.90 1.19 -2.33
N ILE A 157 -6.18 0.83 -1.07
CA ILE A 157 -6.21 1.77 0.05
C ILE A 157 -4.95 1.59 0.90
N GLY A 158 -4.15 2.65 0.97
CA GLY A 158 -2.81 2.62 1.57
C GLY A 158 -1.75 2.20 0.57
N GLY A 159 -1.74 2.87 -0.59
CA GLY A 159 -0.89 2.51 -1.73
C GLY A 159 0.63 2.55 -1.46
N ASN A 160 1.07 3.28 -0.44
CA ASN A 160 2.47 3.40 -0.03
C ASN A 160 3.37 3.75 -1.23
N LYS A 161 4.51 3.08 -1.41
CA LYS A 161 5.41 3.19 -2.58
C LYS A 161 4.84 2.55 -3.87
N GLY A 162 3.67 1.93 -3.79
CA GLY A 162 3.02 1.26 -4.92
C GLY A 162 3.65 -0.08 -5.26
N GLU A 163 4.19 -0.83 -4.29
CA GLU A 163 4.75 -2.17 -4.53
C GLU A 163 3.64 -3.17 -4.86
N ASP A 164 2.60 -3.22 -4.04
CA ASP A 164 1.44 -4.09 -4.27
C ASP A 164 0.70 -3.69 -5.55
N ALA A 165 0.47 -2.38 -5.75
CA ALA A 165 -0.14 -1.84 -6.96
C ALA A 165 0.61 -2.23 -8.23
N ASP A 166 1.93 -2.07 -8.24
CA ASP A 166 2.77 -2.37 -9.40
C ASP A 166 2.77 -3.87 -9.72
N ALA A 167 2.89 -4.73 -8.71
CA ALA A 167 2.80 -6.18 -8.89
C ALA A 167 1.44 -6.60 -9.46
N MET A 168 0.35 -6.01 -8.98
CA MET A 168 -1.01 -6.27 -9.44
C MET A 168 -1.28 -5.77 -10.86
N ILE A 169 -0.81 -4.56 -11.18
CA ILE A 169 -0.95 -3.96 -12.50
C ILE A 169 -0.19 -4.77 -13.54
N GLN A 170 1.07 -5.14 -13.26
CA GLN A 170 1.88 -5.95 -14.16
C GLN A 170 1.32 -7.36 -14.36
N ALA A 171 0.75 -7.97 -13.31
CA ALA A 171 0.23 -9.33 -13.40
C ALA A 171 -1.11 -9.41 -14.15
N TYR A 172 -2.03 -8.47 -13.92
CA TYR A 172 -3.43 -8.63 -14.35
C TYR A 172 -3.95 -7.52 -15.27
N HIS A 173 -3.20 -6.43 -15.42
CA HIS A 173 -3.55 -5.31 -16.31
C HIS A 173 -5.00 -4.79 -16.14
N PRO A 174 -5.44 -4.45 -14.92
CA PRO A 174 -6.79 -3.96 -14.68
C PRO A 174 -7.06 -2.68 -15.47
N GLY A 175 -8.28 -2.55 -15.99
CA GLY A 175 -8.67 -1.40 -16.80
C GLY A 175 -8.71 -0.09 -16.02
N ILE A 176 -9.00 -0.15 -14.72
CA ILE A 176 -8.91 1.00 -13.82
C ILE A 176 -8.32 0.53 -12.48
N TYR A 177 -7.26 1.21 -12.02
CA TYR A 177 -6.62 0.97 -10.73
C TYR A 177 -6.62 2.27 -9.92
N VAL A 178 -7.42 2.33 -8.86
CA VAL A 178 -7.54 3.52 -8.00
C VAL A 178 -6.64 3.33 -6.78
N ILE A 179 -5.72 4.26 -6.53
CA ILE A 179 -4.82 4.23 -5.38
C ILE A 179 -5.08 5.42 -4.46
N LEU A 180 -5.24 5.14 -3.16
CA LEU A 180 -5.37 6.14 -2.11
C LEU A 180 -4.14 6.11 -1.21
N GLU A 181 -3.43 7.24 -1.13
CA GLU A 181 -2.26 7.40 -0.28
C GLU A 181 -2.25 8.80 0.37
N PRO A 182 -2.54 8.92 1.68
CA PRO A 182 -2.61 10.21 2.36
C PRO A 182 -1.25 10.89 2.56
N ILE A 183 -0.14 10.14 2.64
CA ILE A 183 1.19 10.70 2.87
C ILE A 183 1.70 11.35 1.58
N SER A 184 1.90 12.67 1.62
CA SER A 184 2.23 13.49 0.45
C SER A 184 3.51 13.05 -0.27
N SER A 185 4.55 12.65 0.47
CA SER A 185 5.80 12.18 -0.12
C SER A 185 5.62 10.85 -0.84
N LEU A 186 4.85 9.90 -0.28
CA LEU A 186 4.53 8.62 -0.92
C LEU A 186 3.63 8.81 -2.14
N PHE A 187 2.61 9.67 -2.02
CA PHE A 187 1.76 10.04 -3.14
C PHE A 187 2.57 10.64 -4.30
N THR A 188 3.55 11.49 -4.02
CA THR A 188 4.43 12.06 -5.06
C THR A 188 5.23 10.98 -5.78
N LEU A 189 5.71 9.95 -5.06
CA LEU A 189 6.35 8.78 -5.65
C LEU A 189 5.38 8.00 -6.54
N LEU A 190 4.13 7.81 -6.12
CA LEU A 190 3.11 7.14 -6.92
C LEU A 190 2.79 7.91 -8.20
N VAL A 191 2.66 9.24 -8.12
CA VAL A 191 2.43 10.11 -9.29
C VAL A 191 3.55 9.94 -10.30
N GLU A 192 4.81 10.00 -9.86
CA GLU A 192 5.95 9.81 -10.76
C GLU A 192 6.02 8.39 -11.33
N LYS A 193 5.78 7.38 -10.49
CA LYS A 193 5.83 5.96 -10.87
C LYS A 193 4.77 5.62 -11.94
N PHE A 194 3.56 6.16 -11.81
CA PHE A 194 2.43 5.80 -12.67
C PHE A 194 2.06 6.89 -13.68
N LYS A 195 2.88 7.93 -13.88
CA LYS A 195 2.58 9.07 -14.77
C LYS A 195 2.24 8.71 -16.21
N SER A 196 2.77 7.58 -16.71
CA SER A 196 2.52 7.09 -18.07
C SER A 196 1.40 6.05 -18.16
N ASN A 197 0.75 5.71 -17.03
CA ASN A 197 -0.32 4.73 -16.98
C ASN A 197 -1.68 5.41 -16.77
N GLU A 198 -2.40 5.64 -17.87
CA GLU A 198 -3.71 6.30 -17.86
C GLU A 198 -4.82 5.51 -17.13
N ASN A 199 -4.59 4.21 -16.88
CA ASN A 199 -5.52 3.37 -16.13
C ASN A 199 -5.40 3.59 -14.61
N VAL A 200 -4.32 4.23 -14.15
CA VAL A 200 -4.09 4.51 -12.73
C VAL A 200 -4.70 5.86 -12.34
N VAL A 201 -5.52 5.85 -11.29
CA VAL A 201 -6.14 7.03 -10.72
C VAL A 201 -5.64 7.19 -9.30
N LEU A 202 -5.05 8.34 -8.97
CA LEU A 202 -4.42 8.58 -7.68
C LEU A 202 -5.21 9.63 -6.87
N TYR A 203 -5.37 9.39 -5.57
CA TYR A 203 -5.93 10.36 -4.62
C TYR A 203 -5.00 10.54 -3.42
N ASN A 204 -4.73 11.80 -3.05
CA ASN A 204 -3.85 12.13 -1.93
C ASN A 204 -4.64 12.35 -0.64
N PHE A 205 -5.38 11.33 -0.23
CA PHE A 205 -6.10 11.28 1.03
C PHE A 205 -6.38 9.83 1.40
N GLY A 206 -6.65 9.60 2.69
CA GLY A 206 -7.10 8.31 3.19
C GLY A 206 -8.61 8.28 3.39
N LEU A 207 -9.13 7.16 3.86
CA LEU A 207 -10.54 6.98 4.19
C LEU A 207 -10.71 6.74 5.68
N ALA A 208 -11.83 7.21 6.23
CA ALA A 208 -12.20 7.05 7.62
C ALA A 208 -13.73 7.00 7.78
N ALA A 209 -14.21 6.86 9.03
CA ALA A 209 -15.64 6.93 9.34
C ALA A 209 -16.23 8.33 9.13
N LYS A 210 -15.41 9.39 9.16
CA LYS A 210 -15.83 10.79 8.96
C LYS A 210 -14.70 11.61 8.34
N ASP A 211 -15.06 12.72 7.71
CA ASP A 211 -14.10 13.71 7.24
C ASP A 211 -13.29 14.22 8.42
N SER A 212 -11.97 14.17 8.31
CA SER A 212 -11.08 14.58 9.39
C SER A 212 -9.68 14.88 8.91
N LYS A 213 -8.90 15.41 9.83
CA LYS A 213 -7.46 15.58 9.72
C LYS A 213 -6.83 15.02 10.98
N PHE A 214 -5.72 14.32 10.84
CA PHE A 214 -4.95 13.85 11.98
C PHE A 214 -3.47 14.03 11.73
N TYR A 215 -2.73 14.26 12.82
CA TYR A 215 -1.29 14.40 12.77
C TYR A 215 -0.63 13.08 13.12
N VAL A 216 0.34 12.68 12.30
CA VAL A 216 1.13 11.45 12.49
C VAL A 216 2.61 11.77 12.54
N ASN A 217 3.37 10.85 13.16
CA ASN A 217 4.81 10.81 13.05
C ASN A 217 5.18 9.75 12.02
N VAL A 218 5.73 10.17 10.87
CA VAL A 218 6.26 9.22 9.89
C VAL A 218 7.69 8.87 10.30
N LEU A 219 7.88 7.66 10.83
CA LEU A 219 9.19 7.11 11.15
C LEU A 219 9.68 6.26 9.98
N GLY A 220 10.89 6.53 9.48
CA GLY A 220 11.53 5.83 8.37
C GLY A 220 12.19 6.77 7.36
N HIS A 221 13.25 6.32 6.70
CA HIS A 221 13.86 7.04 5.58
C HIS A 221 13.23 6.56 4.26
N GLY A 222 12.87 7.48 3.37
CA GLY A 222 12.57 7.12 1.97
C GLY A 222 11.35 6.21 1.76
N GLY A 223 10.35 6.28 2.64
CA GLY A 223 9.05 5.65 2.41
C GLY A 223 8.89 4.21 2.91
N ASP A 224 9.80 3.69 3.74
CA ASP A 224 9.49 2.54 4.60
C ASP A 224 8.65 3.03 5.77
N ALA A 225 7.46 3.55 5.46
CA ALA A 225 6.49 3.99 6.46
C ALA A 225 5.90 2.77 7.18
N THR A 226 6.73 2.01 7.89
CA THR A 226 6.39 1.25 9.10
C THR A 226 5.97 2.20 10.23
N SER A 227 5.29 3.30 9.89
CA SER A 227 5.09 4.44 10.76
C SER A 227 4.15 4.05 11.88
N VAL A 228 4.68 4.05 13.10
CA VAL A 228 3.86 4.07 14.29
C VAL A 228 3.03 5.35 14.23
N PHE A 229 1.75 5.23 13.91
CA PHE A 229 0.77 6.30 14.03
C PHE A 229 0.57 6.61 15.52
N GLU A 230 1.53 7.30 16.14
CA GLU A 230 1.31 7.94 17.43
C GLU A 230 0.48 9.20 17.17
N GLY A 231 -0.82 9.01 16.97
CA GLY A 231 -1.74 10.09 16.60
C GLY A 231 -1.64 11.29 17.55
N ASN A 232 -1.79 12.51 17.01
CA ASN A 232 -1.90 13.85 17.64
C ASN A 232 -0.88 14.25 18.73
N LYS A 233 -0.12 13.35 19.35
CA LYS A 233 0.91 13.68 20.33
C LYS A 233 2.21 14.01 19.60
N GLY A 234 2.34 15.27 19.19
CA GLY A 234 3.57 15.80 18.57
C GLY A 234 3.79 15.39 17.11
N GLY A 235 2.75 14.89 16.42
CA GLY A 235 2.79 14.60 14.99
C GLY A 235 3.08 15.84 14.15
N ASN A 236 3.97 15.72 13.17
CA ASN A 236 4.31 16.81 12.23
C ASN A 236 3.74 16.61 10.82
N CYS A 237 3.12 15.47 10.55
CA CYS A 237 2.51 15.16 9.26
C CYS A 237 0.98 15.22 9.35
N GLU A 238 0.37 16.22 8.71
CA GLU A 238 -1.09 16.28 8.57
C GLU A 238 -1.57 15.29 7.49
N LEU A 239 -2.39 14.32 7.87
CA LEU A 239 -3.08 13.45 6.93
C LEU A 239 -4.54 13.90 6.80
N LYS A 240 -5.02 13.96 5.56
CA LYS A 240 -6.42 14.21 5.24
C LYS A 240 -7.12 12.88 5.04
N VAL A 241 -8.28 12.73 5.67
CA VAL A 241 -9.17 11.60 5.43
C VAL A 241 -10.58 12.05 5.15
N PHE A 242 -11.24 11.32 4.27
CA PHE A 242 -12.63 11.54 3.93
C PHE A 242 -13.50 10.36 4.35
N ASN A 243 -14.77 10.65 4.59
CA ASN A 243 -15.78 9.67 4.88
C ASN A 243 -15.83 8.61 3.77
N THR A 244 -15.61 7.35 4.18
CA THR A 244 -15.55 6.19 3.28
C THR A 244 -16.81 6.09 2.43
N THR A 245 -18.00 6.23 3.03
CA THR A 245 -19.28 6.18 2.32
C THR A 245 -19.33 7.25 1.23
N ASN A 246 -19.08 8.51 1.57
CA ASN A 246 -19.12 9.63 0.63
C ASN A 246 -18.17 9.44 -0.55
N PHE A 247 -16.95 8.97 -0.30
CA PHE A 247 -15.98 8.66 -1.35
C PHE A 247 -16.50 7.58 -2.30
N ILE A 248 -17.00 6.47 -1.76
CA ILE A 248 -17.52 5.34 -2.53
C ILE A 248 -18.77 5.73 -3.33
N TYR A 249 -19.66 6.56 -2.78
CA TYR A 249 -20.79 7.13 -3.52
C TYR A 249 -20.33 8.02 -4.69
N ARG A 250 -19.34 8.90 -4.46
CA ARG A 250 -18.80 9.79 -5.51
C ARG A 250 -18.12 9.04 -6.64
N LEU A 251 -17.44 7.92 -6.34
CA LEU A 251 -16.91 7.02 -7.37
C LEU A 251 -18.01 6.37 -8.23
N GLY A 252 -19.28 6.41 -7.80
CA GLY A 252 -20.42 5.80 -8.51
C GLY A 252 -20.64 4.33 -8.16
N VAL A 253 -20.01 3.85 -7.09
CA VAL A 253 -20.02 2.42 -6.69
C VAL A 253 -21.40 1.84 -6.39
N PRO A 254 -22.40 2.56 -5.85
CA PRO A 254 -23.74 1.98 -5.70
C PRO A 254 -24.30 1.38 -7.00
N CYS A 255 -23.90 1.93 -8.15
CA CYS A 255 -24.29 1.52 -9.50
C CYS A 255 -23.20 0.68 -10.22
N LEU A 256 -22.15 0.21 -9.53
CA LEU A 256 -21.05 -0.55 -10.10
C LEU A 256 -20.69 -1.75 -9.22
N ASP A 257 -20.25 -2.83 -9.84
CA ASP A 257 -19.44 -3.82 -9.13
C ASP A 257 -17.95 -3.43 -9.20
N ILE A 258 -17.27 -3.51 -8.06
CA ILE A 258 -15.82 -3.40 -7.92
C ILE A 258 -15.24 -4.80 -7.84
N ASP A 259 -14.26 -5.11 -8.68
CA ASP A 259 -13.66 -6.45 -8.76
C ASP A 259 -12.83 -6.78 -7.53
N LEU A 260 -12.09 -5.80 -7.01
CA LEU A 260 -11.26 -5.93 -5.83
C LEU A 260 -11.16 -4.60 -5.08
N ILE A 261 -11.34 -4.64 -3.77
CA ILE A 261 -10.72 -3.66 -2.86
C ILE A 261 -9.61 -4.35 -2.08
N THR A 262 -8.43 -3.76 -2.05
CA THR A 262 -7.31 -4.16 -1.20
C THR A 262 -7.03 -3.04 -0.19
N ILE A 263 -6.96 -3.40 1.10
CA ILE A 263 -6.83 -2.42 2.19
C ILE A 263 -5.61 -2.79 3.03
N ASN A 264 -4.62 -1.90 3.05
CA ASN A 264 -3.45 -2.01 3.90
C ASN A 264 -3.02 -0.61 4.34
N CYS A 265 -3.57 -0.12 5.45
CA CYS A 265 -3.44 1.28 5.85
C CYS A 265 -3.21 1.46 7.36
N GLU A 266 -2.49 0.51 7.96
CA GLU A 266 -1.91 0.66 9.30
C GLU A 266 -2.92 1.05 10.39
N GLY A 267 -4.10 0.42 10.35
CA GLY A 267 -5.17 0.56 11.34
C GLY A 267 -6.47 1.14 10.79
N CYS A 268 -6.43 1.84 9.64
CA CYS A 268 -7.64 2.41 9.05
C CYS A 268 -8.59 1.33 8.49
N GLU A 269 -8.11 0.10 8.28
CA GLU A 269 -8.89 -1.01 7.72
C GLU A 269 -10.15 -1.31 8.53
N PHE A 270 -10.08 -1.17 9.85
CA PHE A 270 -11.21 -1.45 10.72
C PHE A 270 -12.36 -0.46 10.47
N GLU A 271 -12.06 0.84 10.41
CA GLU A 271 -13.10 1.86 10.18
C GLU A 271 -13.69 1.76 8.78
N ILE A 272 -12.86 1.50 7.77
CA ILE A 272 -13.30 1.33 6.39
C ILE A 272 -14.25 0.13 6.29
N LEU A 273 -13.82 -1.04 6.77
CA LEU A 273 -14.62 -2.27 6.69
C LEU A 273 -15.92 -2.14 7.48
N GLU A 274 -15.88 -1.58 8.69
CA GLU A 274 -17.09 -1.32 9.48
C GLU A 274 -18.06 -0.35 8.78
N THR A 275 -17.54 0.69 8.12
CA THR A 275 -18.34 1.67 7.38
C THR A 275 -18.96 1.05 6.12
N LEU A 276 -18.18 0.28 5.34
CA LEU A 276 -18.69 -0.43 4.16
C LEU A 276 -19.73 -1.49 4.52
N ILE A 277 -19.52 -2.23 5.61
CA ILE A 277 -20.45 -3.25 6.09
C ILE A 277 -21.75 -2.62 6.60
N SER A 278 -21.65 -1.60 7.45
CA SER A 278 -22.84 -0.95 8.04
C SER A 278 -23.68 -0.20 7.01
N SER A 279 -23.05 0.42 6.02
CA SER A 279 -23.75 1.07 4.90
C SER A 279 -24.34 0.06 3.89
N GLY A 280 -23.93 -1.22 3.93
CA GLY A 280 -24.28 -2.23 2.94
C GLY A 280 -23.48 -2.15 1.64
N LEU A 281 -22.64 -1.12 1.46
CA LEU A 281 -21.79 -0.92 0.29
C LEU A 281 -20.79 -2.07 0.09
N ILE A 282 -20.44 -2.80 1.16
CA ILE A 282 -19.57 -3.97 1.07
C ILE A 282 -20.07 -4.99 0.03
N SER A 283 -21.39 -5.07 -0.20
CA SER A 283 -21.98 -5.98 -1.19
C SER A 283 -21.64 -5.63 -2.65
N LYS A 284 -21.12 -4.43 -2.93
CA LYS A 284 -20.71 -4.00 -4.28
C LYS A 284 -19.27 -4.42 -4.62
N PHE A 285 -18.54 -4.97 -3.66
CA PHE A 285 -17.19 -5.50 -3.86
C PHE A 285 -17.28 -6.99 -4.10
N ARG A 286 -16.75 -7.45 -5.23
CA ARG A 286 -16.68 -8.88 -5.59
C ARG A 286 -15.64 -9.59 -4.74
N HIS A 287 -14.51 -8.92 -4.48
CA HIS A 287 -13.48 -9.41 -3.58
C HIS A 287 -13.02 -8.30 -2.63
N VAL A 288 -12.77 -8.68 -1.39
CA VAL A 288 -12.29 -7.80 -0.31
C VAL A 288 -11.03 -8.43 0.27
N GLN A 289 -9.88 -7.85 -0.08
CA GLN A 289 -8.58 -8.19 0.48
C GLN A 289 -8.20 -7.16 1.54
N PHE A 290 -7.68 -7.60 2.68
CA PHE A 290 -7.16 -6.66 3.68
C PHE A 290 -6.07 -7.26 4.55
N ALA A 291 -5.12 -6.40 4.92
CA ALA A 291 -4.16 -6.63 5.98
C ALA A 291 -4.70 -6.04 7.29
N THR A 292 -4.38 -6.65 8.42
CA THR A 292 -4.81 -6.13 9.72
C THR A 292 -3.64 -5.88 10.65
N HIS A 293 -3.73 -4.79 11.42
CA HIS A 293 -2.67 -4.33 12.31
C HIS A 293 -3.11 -4.38 13.78
N PRO A 294 -3.52 -5.56 14.31
CA PRO A 294 -4.21 -5.65 15.60
C PRO A 294 -3.32 -5.35 16.82
N LEU A 295 -2.02 -5.17 16.61
CA LEU A 295 -1.04 -4.89 17.67
C LEU A 295 -0.67 -3.41 17.77
N LEU A 296 -1.23 -2.54 16.92
CA LEU A 296 -0.98 -1.09 17.02
C LEU A 296 -1.63 -0.52 18.28
N SER A 297 -0.82 0.16 19.09
CA SER A 297 -1.18 0.62 20.44
C SER A 297 -2.25 1.70 20.46
N HIS A 298 -2.39 2.47 19.38
CA HIS A 298 -3.37 3.55 19.27
C HIS A 298 -4.78 3.05 18.89
N LEU A 299 -4.92 1.79 18.49
CA LEU A 299 -6.21 1.25 18.05
C LEU A 299 -7.06 0.83 19.23
N GLU A 300 -8.33 1.26 19.22
CA GLU A 300 -9.30 0.80 20.21
C GLU A 300 -9.82 -0.60 19.83
N LYS A 301 -9.63 -1.56 20.75
CA LYS A 301 -10.22 -2.91 20.67
C LYS A 301 -10.06 -3.61 19.30
N PRO A 302 -8.88 -3.57 18.64
CA PRO A 302 -8.73 -4.05 17.26
C PRO A 302 -9.07 -5.54 17.11
N VAL A 303 -8.79 -6.36 18.11
CA VAL A 303 -9.14 -7.79 18.12
C VAL A 303 -10.66 -7.99 18.10
N GLN A 304 -11.40 -7.24 18.91
CA GLN A 304 -12.87 -7.32 18.94
C GLN A 304 -13.50 -6.80 17.66
N ARG A 305 -12.93 -5.74 17.07
CA ARG A 305 -13.33 -5.16 15.79
C ARG A 305 -13.12 -6.16 14.66
N TYR A 306 -11.92 -6.74 14.56
CA TYR A 306 -11.60 -7.82 13.64
C TYR A 306 -12.63 -8.94 13.69
N CYS A 307 -12.84 -9.51 14.89
CA CYS A 307 -13.72 -10.66 15.05
C CYS A 307 -15.19 -10.31 14.75
N GLU A 308 -15.63 -9.07 14.92
CA GLU A 308 -16.97 -8.64 14.48
C GLU A 308 -17.05 -8.46 12.96
N ILE A 309 -16.02 -7.89 12.34
CA ILE A 309 -15.92 -7.74 10.89
C ILE A 309 -16.04 -9.11 10.21
N GLN A 310 -15.33 -10.13 10.72
CA GLN A 310 -15.39 -11.50 10.23
C GLN A 310 -16.83 -12.04 10.16
N GLU A 311 -17.58 -11.93 11.26
CA GLU A 311 -18.97 -12.41 11.33
C GLU A 311 -19.90 -11.64 10.39
N ARG A 312 -19.70 -10.32 10.27
CA ARG A 312 -20.53 -9.49 9.41
C ARG A 312 -20.19 -9.69 7.93
N LEU A 313 -18.92 -9.83 7.58
CA LEU A 313 -18.46 -10.07 6.22
C LEU A 313 -18.92 -11.44 5.72
N ALA A 314 -18.95 -12.45 6.61
CA ALA A 314 -19.49 -13.78 6.34
C ALA A 314 -20.98 -13.80 5.96
N ARG A 315 -21.71 -12.68 6.08
CA ARG A 315 -23.09 -12.57 5.58
C ARG A 315 -23.12 -12.49 4.06
N THR A 316 -22.21 -11.72 3.46
CA THR A 316 -22.17 -11.42 2.02
C THR A 316 -21.05 -12.13 1.27
N HIS A 317 -19.98 -12.50 1.98
CA HIS A 317 -18.78 -13.10 1.42
C HIS A 317 -18.44 -14.44 2.09
N VAL A 318 -17.54 -15.18 1.47
CA VAL A 318 -16.87 -16.37 1.98
C VAL A 318 -15.36 -16.14 1.94
N ILE A 319 -14.63 -16.75 2.86
CA ILE A 319 -13.16 -16.70 2.85
C ILE A 319 -12.66 -17.39 1.58
N ASP A 320 -11.78 -16.72 0.85
CA ASP A 320 -11.04 -17.29 -0.27
C ASP A 320 -9.68 -17.82 0.22
N TYR A 321 -8.93 -16.99 0.94
CA TYR A 321 -7.82 -17.41 1.78
C TYR A 321 -7.72 -16.56 3.05
N GLN A 322 -7.11 -17.11 4.10
CA GLN A 322 -6.97 -16.40 5.38
C GLN A 322 -5.69 -16.79 6.12
N PHE A 323 -4.85 -15.78 6.37
CA PHE A 323 -3.83 -15.79 7.41
C PHE A 323 -4.34 -14.91 8.54
N LYS A 324 -5.05 -15.53 9.48
CA LYS A 324 -5.92 -14.85 10.45
C LYS A 324 -5.16 -13.77 11.24
N PHE A 325 -5.76 -12.59 11.36
CA PHE A 325 -5.15 -11.39 11.96
C PHE A 325 -3.88 -10.86 11.26
N CYS A 326 -3.57 -11.31 10.04
CA CYS A 326 -2.42 -10.85 9.27
C CYS A 326 -2.83 -10.36 7.88
N TRP A 327 -3.28 -11.27 7.01
CA TRP A 327 -3.73 -10.95 5.65
C TRP A 327 -4.78 -11.94 5.18
N GLU A 328 -5.85 -11.46 4.57
CA GLU A 328 -6.92 -12.34 4.07
C GLU A 328 -7.68 -11.74 2.90
N THR A 329 -8.35 -12.61 2.15
CA THR A 329 -9.21 -12.24 1.03
C THR A 329 -10.54 -12.98 1.13
N TRP A 330 -11.61 -12.22 0.89
CA TRP A 330 -12.99 -12.67 0.91
C TRP A 330 -13.62 -12.50 -0.46
N LYS A 331 -14.37 -13.50 -0.90
CA LYS A 331 -15.09 -13.55 -2.18
C LYS A 331 -16.59 -13.44 -1.96
N ARG A 332 -17.28 -12.59 -2.72
CA ARG A 332 -18.75 -12.43 -2.62
C ARG A 332 -19.44 -13.76 -2.95
N LYS A 333 -20.50 -14.10 -2.21
CA LYS A 333 -21.12 -15.45 -2.28
C LYS A 333 -21.80 -15.78 -3.62
N ASP A 334 -22.18 -14.76 -4.38
CA ASP A 334 -22.88 -14.88 -5.65
C ASP A 334 -21.93 -15.14 -6.84
N ILE A 335 -20.61 -15.08 -6.64
CA ILE A 335 -19.63 -15.29 -7.69
C ILE A 335 -18.94 -16.66 -7.52
N SER A 336 -19.04 -17.48 -8.57
CA SER A 336 -18.57 -18.87 -8.64
C SER A 336 -17.08 -19.00 -8.36
#